data_AF-A0A081NH30-F1
#
_entry.id   AF-A0A081NH30-F1
#
_cell.length_a   1.000
_cell.length_b   1.000
_cell.length_c   1.000
_cell.angle_alpha   90.00
_cell.angle_beta   90.00
_cell.angle_gamma   90.00
#
_symmetry.space_group_name_H-M   'P 1'
#
loop_
_entity.id
_entity.type
_entity.pdbx_description
1 polymer ?
#
loop_
_entity_poly.entity_id
_entity_poly.type
_entity_poly.pdbx_seq_one_letter_code
_entity_poly.pdbx_strand_id
1 'polypeptide(L)'
;MISLLGIWLKRLFILLGSLTLLVILVNFIVANPQLIRFDLAGVSLPELKASSVVVISFIMGGVFGLLVSLIAMTRLRLANASYSRKLARRDAEIQKLRANALKGLT
;
A
#
# COMPACT_ATOMS: atom_id res chain seq x y z
N MET A 1 17.91 7.04 -9.95
CA MET A 1 17.76 5.68 -10.53
C MET A 1 18.02 4.67 -9.42
N ILE A 2 16.98 4.00 -8.90
CA ILE A 2 17.20 2.89 -7.97
C ILE A 2 17.72 1.73 -8.83
N SER A 3 18.93 1.22 -8.53
CA SER A 3 19.49 0.08 -9.26
C SER A 3 18.55 -1.12 -9.13
N LEU A 4 18.48 -1.97 -10.18
CA LEU A 4 17.69 -3.21 -10.15
C LEU A 4 17.98 -4.01 -8.86
N LEU A 5 19.25 -4.02 -8.44
CA LEU A 5 19.74 -4.67 -7.22
C LEU A 5 19.09 -4.10 -5.96
N GLY A 6 18.92 -2.78 -5.86
CA GLY A 6 18.24 -2.13 -4.73
C GLY A 6 16.74 -2.49 -4.61
N ILE A 7 16.06 -2.69 -5.75
CA ILE A 7 14.65 -3.11 -5.75
C ILE A 7 14.50 -4.53 -5.19
N TRP A 8 15.36 -5.45 -5.65
CA TRP A 8 15.37 -6.83 -5.17
C TRP A 8 15.75 -6.92 -3.69
N LEU A 9 16.74 -6.13 -3.26
CA LEU A 9 17.16 -6.07 -1.86
C LEU A 9 16.02 -5.56 -0.96
N LYS A 10 15.31 -4.50 -1.35
CA LYS A 10 14.14 -4.01 -0.61
C LYS A 10 13.05 -5.06 -0.50
N ARG A 11 12.75 -5.77 -1.61
CA ARG A 11 11.76 -6.85 -1.61
C ARG A 11 12.17 -8.00 -0.69
N LEU A 12 13.45 -8.37 -0.70
CA LEU A 12 14.00 -9.40 0.17
C LEU A 12 13.85 -9.02 1.65
N PHE A 13 14.17 -7.78 2.03
CA PHE A 13 13.97 -7.29 3.40
C PHE A 13 12.50 -7.28 3.83
N ILE A 14 11.59 -6.89 2.94
CA ILE A 14 10.15 -6.94 3.22
C ILE A 14 9.69 -8.38 3.45
N LEU A 15 10.16 -9.32 2.62
CA LEU A 15 9.82 -10.73 2.73
C LEU A 15 10.36 -11.34 4.04
N LEU A 16 11.63 -11.08 4.37
CA LEU A 16 12.24 -11.48 5.64
C LEU A 16 11.48 -10.91 6.84
N GLY A 17 11.17 -9.61 6.83
CA GLY A 17 10.40 -8.98 7.90
C GLY A 17 9.01 -9.59 8.06
N SER A 18 8.32 -9.86 6.95
CA SER A 18 7.01 -10.52 6.96
C SER A 18 7.08 -11.94 7.52
N LEU A 19 8.12 -12.70 7.18
CA LEU A 19 8.31 -14.06 7.66
C LEU A 19 8.60 -14.07 9.17
N THR A 20 9.48 -13.19 9.63
CA THR A 20 9.77 -13.02 11.06
C THR A 20 8.51 -12.64 11.83
N LEU A 21 7.72 -11.70 11.31
CA LEU A 21 6.45 -11.31 11.93
C LEU A 21 5.47 -12.48 12.00
N LEU A 22 5.37 -13.30 10.94
CA LEU A 22 4.52 -14.49 10.93
C LEU A 22 4.91 -15.47 12.04
N VAL A 23 6.21 -15.76 12.19
CA VAL A 23 6.73 -16.66 13.23
C VAL A 23 6.37 -16.11 14.62
N ILE A 24 6.54 -14.81 14.85
CA ILE A 24 6.17 -14.16 16.11
C ILE A 24 4.68 -14.30 16.41
N LEU A 25 3.81 -14.03 15.42
CA LEU A 25 2.35 -14.12 15.61
C LEU A 25 1.90 -15.55 15.90
N VAL A 26 2.45 -16.55 15.21
CA VAL A 26 2.15 -17.96 15.48
C VAL A 26 2.61 -18.34 16.88
N ASN A 27 3.85 -17.98 17.27
CA ASN A 27 4.36 -18.24 18.60
C ASN A 27 3.50 -17.56 19.68
N PHE A 28 3.07 -16.33 19.45
CA PHE A 28 2.17 -15.60 20.34
C PHE A 28 0.84 -16.31 20.57
N ILE A 29 0.23 -16.89 19.53
CA ILE A 29 -1.01 -17.67 19.67
C ILE A 29 -0.79 -18.95 20.48
N VAL A 30 0.31 -19.66 20.21
CA VAL A 30 0.63 -20.93 20.89
C VAL A 30 1.00 -20.70 22.36
N ALA A 31 1.81 -19.68 22.65
CA ALA A 31 2.26 -19.33 24.00
C ALA A 31 1.13 -18.78 24.88
N ASN A 32 0.04 -18.27 24.27
CA ASN A 32 -1.09 -17.68 24.98
C ASN A 32 -2.40 -18.42 24.63
N PRO A 33 -2.61 -19.66 25.10
CA PRO A 33 -3.79 -20.46 24.78
C PRO A 33 -5.04 -20.10 25.61
N GLN A 34 -4.96 -19.11 26.49
CA GLN A 34 -6.05 -18.70 27.38
C GLN A 34 -7.34 -18.39 26.62
N LEU A 35 -8.41 -19.08 27.01
CA LEU A 35 -9.76 -18.88 26.50
C LEU A 35 -10.41 -17.76 27.29
N ILE A 36 -10.98 -16.79 26.59
CA ILE A 36 -11.74 -15.70 27.18
C ILE A 36 -13.15 -15.75 26.60
N ARG A 37 -14.14 -15.60 27.48
CA ARG A 37 -15.53 -15.43 27.12
C ARG A 37 -15.79 -13.94 26.89
N PHE A 38 -16.24 -13.59 25.70
CA PHE A 38 -16.66 -12.23 25.39
C PHE A 38 -18.16 -12.11 25.65
N ASP A 39 -18.57 -11.09 26.40
CA ASP A 39 -19.97 -10.72 26.56
C ASP A 39 -20.22 -9.41 25.81
N LEU A 40 -21.21 -9.42 24.93
CA LEU A 40 -21.59 -8.25 24.14
C LEU A 40 -23.07 -8.00 24.34
N ALA A 41 -23.40 -6.92 25.06
CA ALA A 41 -24.78 -6.50 25.32
C ALA A 41 -25.69 -7.61 25.90
N GLY A 42 -25.14 -8.48 26.76
CA GLY A 42 -25.86 -9.60 27.37
C GLY A 42 -25.88 -10.87 26.52
N VAL A 43 -25.26 -10.84 25.33
CA VAL A 43 -25.03 -12.03 24.49
C VAL A 43 -23.62 -12.52 24.75
N SER A 44 -23.51 -13.70 25.34
CA SER A 44 -22.24 -14.41 25.48
C SER A 44 -21.81 -15.00 24.14
N LEU A 45 -20.63 -14.59 23.66
CA LEU A 45 -19.97 -15.18 22.52
C LEU A 45 -19.30 -16.51 22.91
N PRO A 46 -19.04 -17.40 21.93
CA PRO A 46 -18.24 -18.60 22.16
C PRO A 46 -16.86 -18.25 22.72
N GLU A 47 -16.34 -19.14 23.55
CA GLU A 47 -15.00 -18.99 24.12
C GLU A 47 -13.95 -19.03 23.01
N LEU A 48 -13.20 -17.93 22.89
CA LEU A 48 -12.14 -17.79 21.90
C LEU A 48 -10.82 -17.51 22.62
N LYS A 49 -9.72 -17.95 22.01
CA LYS A 49 -8.39 -17.57 22.47
C LYS A 49 -8.23 -16.06 22.28
N ALA A 50 -7.91 -15.35 23.36
CA ALA A 50 -7.68 -13.91 23.31
C ALA A 50 -6.60 -13.55 22.29
N SER A 51 -5.55 -14.37 22.23
CA SER A 51 -4.46 -14.24 21.28
C SER A 51 -4.93 -14.32 19.82
N SER A 52 -5.86 -15.22 19.50
CA SER A 52 -6.44 -15.31 18.16
C SER A 52 -7.21 -14.06 17.76
N VAL A 53 -8.00 -13.48 18.68
CA VAL A 53 -8.76 -12.24 18.42
C VAL A 53 -7.82 -11.06 18.15
N VAL A 54 -6.74 -10.94 18.94
CA VAL A 54 -5.71 -9.91 18.73
C VAL A 54 -5.03 -10.07 17.37
N VAL A 55 -4.61 -11.29 17.01
CA VAL A 55 -3.93 -11.54 15.73
C VAL A 55 -4.87 -11.30 14.54
N ILE A 56 -6.13 -11.73 14.62
CA ILE A 56 -7.12 -11.46 13.57
C ILE A 56 -7.33 -9.95 13.40
N SER A 57 -7.46 -9.22 14.51
CA SER A 57 -7.63 -7.76 14.48
C SER A 57 -6.42 -7.05 13.87
N PHE A 58 -5.21 -7.53 14.17
CA PHE A 58 -3.97 -7.05 13.56
C PHE A 58 -3.94 -7.30 12.04
N ILE A 59 -4.29 -8.51 11.60
CA ILE A 59 -4.36 -8.85 10.17
C ILE A 59 -5.38 -7.95 9.46
N MET A 60 -6.57 -7.78 10.04
CA MET A 60 -7.61 -6.90 9.50
C MET A 60 -7.10 -5.46 9.35
N GLY A 61 -6.43 -4.91 10.39
CA GLY A 61 -5.81 -3.60 10.32
C GLY A 61 -4.79 -3.49 9.19
N GLY A 62 -3.95 -4.51 9.00
CA GLY A 62 -3.00 -4.58 7.89
C GLY A 62 -3.69 -4.58 6.51
N VAL A 63 -4.74 -5.39 6.34
CA VAL A 63 -5.54 -5.43 5.11
C VAL A 63 -6.16 -4.07 4.81
N PHE A 64 -6.77 -3.41 5.80
CA PHE A 64 -7.33 -2.06 5.63
C PHE A 64 -6.26 -1.04 5.25
N GLY A 65 -5.08 -1.09 5.88
CA GLY A 65 -3.96 -0.23 5.52
C GLY A 65 -3.52 -0.41 4.06
N LEU A 66 -3.47 -1.66 3.57
CA LEU A 66 -3.17 -1.95 2.17
C LEU A 66 -4.24 -1.39 1.22
N LEU A 67 -5.52 -1.57 1.55
CA LEU A 67 -6.62 -1.04 0.74
C LEU A 67 -6.55 0.49 0.63
N VAL A 68 -6.32 1.18 1.75
CA VAL A 68 -6.15 2.64 1.77
C VAL A 68 -4.96 3.08 0.92
N SER A 69 -3.84 2.36 1.02
CA SER A 69 -2.64 2.63 0.21
C SER A 69 -2.90 2.47 -1.29
N LEU A 70 -3.62 1.42 -1.69
CA LEU A 70 -3.99 1.19 -3.10
C LEU A 70 -4.83 2.34 -3.66
N ILE A 71 -5.82 2.81 -2.89
CA ILE A 71 -6.65 3.97 -3.29
C ILE A 71 -5.79 5.23 -3.42
N ALA A 72 -4.90 5.51 -2.47
CA ALA A 72 -4.01 6.65 -2.56
C ALA A 72 -3.11 6.57 -3.81
N MET A 73 -2.55 5.40 -4.09
CA MET A 73 -1.64 5.19 -5.21
C MET A 73 -2.35 5.29 -6.57
N THR A 74 -3.58 4.80 -6.70
CA THR A 74 -4.36 4.95 -7.94
C THR A 74 -4.69 6.41 -8.22
N ARG A 75 -5.08 7.19 -7.20
CA ARG A 75 -5.31 8.64 -7.33
C ARG A 75 -4.06 9.37 -7.82
N LEU A 76 -2.90 9.07 -7.21
CA LEU A 76 -1.62 9.67 -7.62
C LEU A 76 -1.25 9.30 -9.06
N ARG A 77 -1.44 8.04 -9.46
CA ARG A 77 -1.18 7.58 -10.85
C ARG A 77 -2.08 8.30 -11.86
N LEU A 78 -3.37 8.45 -11.56
CA LEU A 78 -4.31 9.16 -12.42
C LEU A 78 -3.96 10.65 -12.54
N ALA A 79 -3.63 11.30 -11.43
CA ALA A 79 -3.18 12.69 -11.44
C ALA A 79 -1.90 12.86 -12.28
N ASN A 80 -0.92 11.98 -12.09
CA ASN A 80 0.33 12.01 -12.86
C ASN A 80 0.10 11.81 -14.37
N ALA A 81 -0.78 10.88 -14.75
CA ALA A 81 -1.15 10.68 -16.15
C ALA A 81 -1.84 11.91 -16.75
N SER A 82 -2.71 12.58 -15.98
CA SER A 82 -3.35 13.83 -16.38
C SER A 82 -2.33 14.95 -16.59
N TYR A 83 -1.41 15.15 -15.64
CA TYR A 83 -0.37 16.17 -15.75
C TYR A 83 0.58 15.90 -16.92
N SER A 84 0.98 14.64 -17.15
CA SER A 84 1.82 14.27 -18.30
C SER A 84 1.14 14.61 -19.63
N ARG A 85 -0.17 14.37 -19.76
CA ARG A 85 -0.93 14.74 -20.97
C ARG A 85 -1.00 16.26 -21.16
N LYS A 86 -1.19 17.01 -20.08
CA LYS A 86 -1.21 18.49 -20.12
C LYS A 86 0.16 19.05 -20.54
N LEU A 87 1.23 18.49 -19.99
CA LEU A 87 2.60 18.88 -20.34
C LEU A 87 2.87 18.64 -21.83
N ALA A 88 2.57 17.45 -22.33
CA ALA A 88 2.76 17.11 -23.75
C ALA A 88 1.97 18.03 -24.70
N ARG A 89 0.73 18.43 -24.34
CA ARG A 89 -0.04 19.40 -25.13
C ARG A 89 0.60 20.78 -25.14
N ARG A 90 1.08 21.24 -24.00
CA ARG A 90 1.75 22.55 -23.87
C ARG A 90 3.07 22.59 -24.62
N ASP A 91 3.85 21.52 -24.55
CA ASP A 91 5.09 21.39 -25.32
C ASP A 91 4.80 21.43 -26.83
N ALA A 92 3.73 20.76 -27.29
CA ALA A 92 3.32 20.80 -28.69
C ALA A 92 2.85 22.21 -29.13
N GLU A 93 2.14 22.95 -28.28
CA GLU A 93 1.76 24.34 -28.54
C GLU A 93 2.99 25.25 -28.66
N ILE A 94 3.95 25.13 -27.75
CA ILE A 94 5.22 25.89 -27.79
C ILE A 94 5.99 25.59 -29.07
N GLN A 95 6.07 24.32 -29.48
CA GLN A 95 6.75 23.93 -30.73
C GLN A 95 6.06 24.52 -31.96
N LYS A 96 4.72 24.53 -32.01
CA LYS A 96 3.97 25.18 -33.09
C LYS A 96 4.23 26.68 -33.17
N LEU A 97 4.24 27.37 -32.02
CA LEU A 97 4.53 28.81 -31.95
C LEU A 97 5.94 29.12 -32.43
N ARG A 98 6.94 28.31 -32.03
CA ARG A 98 8.33 28.44 -32.51
C ARG A 98 8.44 28.23 -34.02
N ALA A 99 7.79 27.20 -34.55
CA ALA A 99 7.80 26.92 -35.99
C ALA A 99 7.14 28.04 -36.81
N ASN A 100 6.02 28.60 -36.32
CA ASN A 100 5.35 29.72 -36.99
C ASN A 100 6.15 31.02 -36.90
N ALA A 101 6.81 31.29 -35.78
CA ALA A 101 7.69 32.46 -35.63
C ALA A 101 8.85 32.43 -36.64
N LEU A 102 9.47 31.25 -36.87
CA LEU A 102 10.50 31.11 -37.90
C LEU A 102 9.97 31.31 -39.33
N LYS A 103 8.75 30.87 -39.63
CA LYS A 103 8.14 31.08 -40.96
C LYS A 103 7.77 32.54 -41.26
N GLY A 104 7.53 33.36 -40.24
CA GLY A 104 7.27 34.79 -40.42
C GLY A 104 8.52 35.64 -40.66
N LEU A 105 9.72 35.06 -40.50
CA LEU A 105 11.01 35.72 -40.70
C LEU A 105 11.63 35.43 -42.08
N THR A 106 11.05 34.53 -42.87
CA THR A 106 11.43 34.20 -44.25
C THR A 106 10.40 34.73 -45.23
#